data_AF-A0A933IQ10-F1
#
_entry.id   AF-A0A933IQ10-F1
#
_cell.length_a   1.000
_cell.length_b   1.000
_cell.length_c   1.000
_cell.angle_alpha   90.00
_cell.angle_beta   90.00
_cell.angle_gamma   90.00
#
_symmetry.space_group_name_H-M   'P 1'
#
loop_
_entity.id
_entity.type
_entity.pdbx_description
1 polymer ?
#
loop_
_entity_poly.entity_id
_entity_poly.type
_entity_poly.pdbx_seq_one_letter_code
_entity_poly.pdbx_strand_id
1 'polypeptide(L)'
;MEHLVQTKIKPFVGKWSILEMEAWDREYVNMEVPGYFSFNKDGRGSFQFGLVRGEMDCRLENVGGKARIEFSWEGQDELDPVNGRGWAVIEDEELRGRIFLHLGDDSGFRATRS
;
A
#
# COMPACT_ATOMS: atom_id res chain seq x y z
N MET A 1 22.44 10.33 -6.68
CA MET A 1 21.79 9.75 -5.49
C MET A 1 20.43 9.10 -5.81
N GLU A 2 19.78 9.43 -6.93
CA GLU A 2 18.48 8.85 -7.33
C GLU A 2 18.55 7.40 -7.83
N HIS A 3 19.63 6.98 -8.50
CA HIS A 3 19.78 5.60 -9.01
C HIS A 3 19.87 4.50 -7.93
N LEU A 4 20.20 4.86 -6.68
CA LEU A 4 20.33 3.89 -5.58
C LEU A 4 18.97 3.51 -4.95
N VAL A 5 17.96 4.37 -5.05
CA VAL A 5 16.62 4.14 -4.47
C VAL A 5 15.83 3.14 -5.33
N GLN A 6 15.87 3.28 -6.66
CA GLN A 6 15.19 2.43 -7.63
C GLN A 6 15.60 0.95 -7.57
N THR A 7 16.81 0.64 -7.11
CA THR A 7 17.31 -0.74 -7.10
C THR A 7 16.78 -1.55 -5.92
N LYS A 8 16.25 -0.92 -4.85
CA LYS A 8 16.05 -1.60 -3.55
C LYS A 8 14.60 -1.96 -3.20
N ILE A 9 13.57 -1.34 -3.78
CA ILE A 9 12.18 -1.78 -3.57
C ILE A 9 11.80 -3.03 -4.38
N LYS A 10 12.75 -3.61 -5.12
CA LYS A 10 12.55 -4.80 -5.97
C LYS A 10 11.71 -5.92 -5.34
N PRO A 11 11.87 -6.27 -4.04
CA PRO A 11 11.02 -7.31 -3.44
C PRO A 11 9.55 -6.95 -3.44
N PHE A 12 9.20 -5.66 -3.35
CA PHE A 12 7.83 -5.17 -3.31
C PHE A 12 7.22 -4.94 -4.69
N VAL A 13 8.05 -4.72 -5.72
CA VAL A 13 7.58 -4.41 -7.07
C VAL A 13 6.59 -5.46 -7.58
N GLY A 14 5.49 -5.00 -8.17
CA GLY A 14 4.39 -5.83 -8.66
C GLY A 14 3.06 -5.48 -8.00
N LYS A 15 2.03 -6.27 -8.33
CA LYS A 15 0.69 -6.14 -7.77
C LYS A 15 0.48 -7.16 -6.64
N TRP A 16 -0.20 -6.70 -5.60
CA TRP A 16 -0.55 -7.47 -4.42
C TRP A 16 -2.06 -7.36 -4.19
N SER A 17 -2.77 -8.48 -4.22
CA SER A 17 -4.21 -8.55 -3.98
C SER A 17 -4.50 -8.58 -2.49
N ILE A 18 -5.33 -7.66 -1.99
CA ILE A 18 -5.71 -7.57 -0.59
C ILE A 18 -6.53 -8.81 -0.21
N LEU A 19 -6.08 -9.50 0.84
CA LEU A 19 -6.77 -10.65 1.41
C LEU A 19 -7.75 -10.23 2.51
N GLU A 20 -7.30 -9.33 3.38
CA GLU A 20 -8.04 -8.83 4.53
C GLU A 20 -7.60 -7.42 4.90
N MET A 21 -8.52 -6.69 5.52
CA MET A 21 -8.30 -5.41 6.19
C MET A 21 -8.98 -5.44 7.55
N GLU A 22 -8.40 -4.78 8.55
CA GLU A 22 -8.95 -4.77 9.92
C GLU A 22 -10.25 -3.96 10.03
N ALA A 23 -10.32 -2.81 9.34
CA ALA A 23 -11.44 -1.87 9.43
C ALA A 23 -12.61 -2.18 8.48
N TRP A 24 -12.38 -2.96 7.41
CA TRP A 24 -13.34 -3.16 6.33
C TRP A 24 -13.44 -4.63 5.93
N ASP A 25 -14.67 -5.10 5.72
CA ASP A 25 -14.93 -6.47 5.28
C ASP A 25 -14.55 -6.69 3.81
N ARG A 26 -14.54 -7.96 3.39
CA ARG A 26 -14.07 -8.36 2.06
C ARG A 26 -14.99 -7.84 0.96
N GLU A 27 -16.29 -7.75 1.25
CA GLU A 27 -17.31 -7.21 0.36
C GLU A 27 -17.03 -5.74 0.06
N TYR A 28 -16.76 -4.92 1.08
CA TYR A 28 -16.37 -3.52 0.90
C TYR A 28 -15.03 -3.41 0.19
N VAL A 29 -13.99 -4.14 0.63
CA VAL A 29 -12.65 -4.07 0.02
C VAL A 29 -12.69 -4.31 -1.49
N ASN A 30 -13.60 -5.17 -1.96
CA ASN A 30 -13.74 -5.53 -3.36
C ASN A 30 -14.91 -4.84 -4.08
N MET A 31 -15.48 -3.77 -3.51
CA MET A 31 -16.73 -3.16 -3.99
C MET A 31 -16.65 -2.66 -5.44
N GLU A 32 -15.61 -1.91 -5.83
CA GLU A 32 -15.45 -1.41 -7.20
C GLU A 32 -14.54 -2.31 -8.05
N VAL A 33 -13.40 -2.71 -7.48
CA VAL A 33 -12.43 -3.63 -8.08
C VAL A 33 -11.88 -4.57 -7.00
N PRO A 34 -11.30 -5.73 -7.36
CA PRO A 34 -10.53 -6.52 -6.41
C PRO A 34 -9.45 -5.66 -5.76
N GLY A 35 -9.50 -5.52 -4.43
CA GLY A 35 -8.65 -4.62 -3.67
C GLY A 35 -7.17 -4.96 -3.86
N TYR A 36 -6.31 -3.95 -4.00
CA TYR A 36 -4.90 -4.17 -4.29
C TYR A 36 -3.96 -3.05 -3.79
N PHE A 37 -2.69 -3.41 -3.67
CA PHE A 37 -1.54 -2.50 -3.68
C PHE A 37 -0.65 -2.81 -4.89
N SER A 38 -0.07 -1.80 -5.51
CA SER A 38 0.89 -1.94 -6.59
C SER A 38 2.12 -1.09 -6.32
N PHE A 39 3.31 -1.63 -6.58
CA PHE A 39 4.58 -0.92 -6.43
C PHE A 39 5.35 -0.96 -7.74
N ASN A 40 5.78 0.22 -8.19
CA ASN A 40 6.51 0.43 -9.43
C ASN A 40 8.00 0.54 -9.15
N LYS A 41 8.85 0.24 -10.15
CA LYS A 41 10.32 0.26 -10.00
C LYS A 41 10.90 1.65 -9.70
N ASP A 42 10.15 2.71 -9.99
CA ASP A 42 10.57 4.10 -9.86
C ASP A 42 10.33 4.68 -8.45
N GLY A 43 9.81 3.88 -7.50
CA GLY A 43 9.47 4.35 -6.16
C GLY A 43 8.05 4.89 -6.06
N ARG A 44 7.24 4.80 -7.12
CA ARG A 44 5.81 5.09 -7.06
C ARG A 44 4.99 3.82 -6.84
N GLY A 45 3.71 3.98 -6.59
CA GLY A 45 2.77 2.88 -6.52
C GLY A 45 1.34 3.39 -6.51
N SER A 46 0.39 2.48 -6.47
CA SER A 46 -1.02 2.82 -6.31
C SER A 46 -1.76 1.76 -5.52
N PHE A 47 -2.90 2.11 -4.97
CA PHE A 47 -3.78 1.16 -4.31
C PHE A 47 -5.24 1.47 -4.61
N GLN A 48 -6.09 0.48 -4.41
CA GLN A 48 -7.53 0.68 -4.35
C GLN A 48 -8.16 -0.37 -3.43
N PHE A 49 -9.10 0.05 -2.59
CA PHE A 49 -10.02 -0.81 -1.85
C PHE A 49 -11.32 -0.06 -1.61
N GLY A 50 -12.47 -0.73 -1.79
CA GLY A 50 -13.76 -0.04 -1.76
C GLY A 50 -13.81 1.11 -2.75
N LEU A 51 -14.10 2.31 -2.24
CA LEU A 51 -14.17 3.56 -3.00
C LEU A 51 -12.92 4.44 -2.80
N VAL A 52 -11.97 3.98 -1.98
CA VAL A 52 -10.70 4.66 -1.72
C VAL A 52 -9.67 4.21 -2.74
N ARG A 53 -9.07 5.18 -3.43
CA ARG A 53 -7.95 4.97 -4.36
C ARG A 53 -6.89 6.03 -4.16
N GLY A 54 -5.63 5.68 -4.33
CA GLY A 54 -4.55 6.64 -4.19
C GLY A 54 -3.26 6.25 -4.91
N GLU A 55 -2.49 7.26 -5.26
CA GLU A 55 -1.12 7.14 -5.75
C GLU A 55 -0.16 7.31 -4.57
N MET A 56 0.92 6.53 -4.56
CA MET A 56 1.87 6.41 -3.46
C MET A 56 3.24 6.92 -3.87
N ASP A 57 3.86 7.73 -3.00
CA ASP A 57 5.31 8.02 -3.01
C ASP A 57 5.99 7.12 -1.97
N CYS A 58 6.73 6.12 -2.45
CA CYS A 58 7.28 5.02 -1.65
C CYS A 58 8.78 5.20 -1.38
N ARG A 59 9.17 5.05 -0.12
CA ARG A 59 10.56 5.02 0.34
C ARG A 59 10.87 3.67 0.99
N LEU A 60 12.04 3.12 0.67
CA LEU A 60 12.52 1.93 1.37
C LEU A 60 13.27 2.32 2.63
N GLU A 61 12.89 1.70 3.72
CA GLU A 61 13.54 1.79 5.02
C GLU A 61 14.07 0.42 5.47
N ASN A 62 15.03 0.45 6.39
CA ASN A 62 15.43 -0.73 7.15
C ASN A 62 15.05 -0.50 8.61
N VAL A 63 14.10 -1.27 9.10
CA VAL A 63 13.60 -1.20 10.47
C VAL A 63 13.85 -2.55 11.14
N GLY A 64 14.71 -2.56 12.16
CA GLY A 64 15.05 -3.78 12.89
C GLY A 64 15.70 -4.87 12.03
N GLY A 65 16.46 -4.49 10.99
CA GLY A 65 17.09 -5.43 10.05
C GLY A 65 16.17 -5.92 8.93
N LYS A 66 14.90 -5.51 8.92
CA LYS A 66 13.90 -5.89 7.90
C LYS A 66 13.67 -4.74 6.92
N ALA A 67 13.54 -5.09 5.64
CA ALA A 67 13.13 -4.15 4.61
C ALA A 67 11.65 -3.79 4.80
N ARG A 68 11.36 -2.50 4.83
CA ARG A 68 10.01 -1.94 4.95
C ARG A 68 9.84 -0.86 3.89
N ILE A 69 8.70 -0.84 3.20
CA ILE A 69 8.28 0.36 2.47
C ILE A 69 7.51 1.25 3.44
N GLU A 70 7.88 2.52 3.48
CA GLU A 70 7.04 3.60 3.98
C GLU A 70 6.51 4.38 2.78
N PHE A 71 5.27 4.86 2.84
CA PHE A 71 4.71 5.67 1.76
C PHE A 71 3.82 6.79 2.30
N SER A 72 3.85 7.93 1.62
CA SER A 72 2.75 8.91 1.64
C SER A 72 1.88 8.70 0.41
N TRP A 73 0.61 9.09 0.48
CA TRP A 73 -0.30 8.93 -0.64
C TRP A 73 -1.31 10.07 -0.72
N GLU A 74 -1.80 10.35 -1.92
CA GLU A 74 -2.91 11.25 -2.21
C GLU A 74 -3.89 10.55 -3.15
N GLY A 75 -5.17 10.92 -3.07
CA GLY A 75 -6.21 10.20 -3.79
C GLY A 75 -7.62 10.70 -3.53
N GLN A 76 -8.57 9.80 -3.68
CA GLN A 76 -10.01 10.09 -3.56
C GLN A 76 -10.70 8.97 -2.78
N ASP A 77 -11.70 9.37 -2.00
CA ASP A 77 -12.74 8.51 -1.46
C ASP A 77 -14.05 9.01 -2.07
N GLU A 78 -14.66 8.21 -2.95
CA GLU A 78 -15.73 8.65 -3.84
C GLU A 78 -15.34 9.88 -4.70
N LEU A 79 -15.80 11.07 -4.28
CA LEU A 79 -15.55 12.37 -4.93
C LEU A 79 -14.73 13.31 -4.05
N ASP A 80 -14.40 12.90 -2.82
CA ASP A 80 -13.71 13.72 -1.85
C ASP A 80 -12.19 13.46 -1.88
N PRO A 81 -11.36 14.52 -1.93
CA PRO A 81 -9.92 14.37 -1.90
C PRO A 81 -9.47 13.89 -0.51
N VAL A 82 -8.72 12.81 -0.49
CA VAL A 82 -8.14 12.23 0.73
C VAL A 82 -6.65 12.01 0.53
N ASN A 83 -5.91 11.95 1.63
CA ASN A 83 -4.48 11.69 1.63
C ASN A 83 -4.11 10.96 2.92
N GLY A 84 -2.87 10.49 2.98
CA GLY A 84 -2.37 9.88 4.19
C GLY A 84 -0.99 9.26 4.05
N ARG A 85 -0.75 8.23 4.85
CA ARG A 85 0.51 7.51 4.88
C ARG A 85 0.29 6.03 5.12
N GLY A 86 1.34 5.24 5.01
CA GLY A 86 1.32 3.85 5.38
C GLY A 86 2.69 3.22 5.34
N TRP A 87 2.72 1.94 5.66
CA TRP A 87 3.92 1.13 5.54
C TRP A 87 3.57 -0.31 5.21
N ALA A 88 4.52 -1.03 4.62
CA ALA A 88 4.39 -2.45 4.32
C ALA A 88 5.73 -3.19 4.47
N VAL A 89 5.65 -4.44 4.88
CA VAL A 89 6.76 -5.42 4.92
C VAL A 89 6.33 -6.66 4.17
N ILE A 90 7.30 -7.47 3.74
CA ILE A 90 7.03 -8.82 3.22
C ILE A 90 7.42 -9.81 4.30
N GLU A 91 6.46 -10.58 4.77
CA GLU A 91 6.63 -11.64 5.77
C GLU A 91 5.83 -12.86 5.33
N ASP A 92 6.46 -14.04 5.35
CA ASP A 92 5.86 -15.31 4.91
C ASP A 92 5.20 -15.22 3.53
N GLU A 93 5.89 -14.57 2.57
CA GLU A 93 5.44 -14.32 1.19
C GLU A 93 4.20 -13.42 1.04
N GLU A 94 3.71 -12.86 2.14
CA GLU A 94 2.61 -11.89 2.16
C GLU A 94 3.12 -10.47 2.36
N LEU A 95 2.46 -9.52 1.70
CA LEU A 95 2.59 -8.11 2.01
C LEU A 95 1.72 -7.81 3.23
N ARG A 96 2.33 -7.33 4.31
CA ARG A 96 1.64 -6.94 5.54
C ARG A 96 1.93 -5.50 5.85
N GLY A 97 0.93 -4.76 6.30
CA GLY A 97 1.13 -3.35 6.54
C GLY A 97 -0.03 -2.65 7.20
N ARG A 98 0.05 -1.33 7.21
CA ARG A 98 -0.99 -0.46 7.70
C ARG A 98 -1.11 0.76 6.81
N ILE A 99 -2.34 1.14 6.48
CA ILE A 99 -2.66 2.39 5.81
C ILE A 99 -3.39 3.31 6.78
N PHE A 100 -3.07 4.61 6.73
CA PHE A 100 -3.67 5.66 7.53
C PHE A 100 -4.28 6.70 6.59
N LEU A 101 -5.54 7.04 6.80
CA LEU A 101 -6.17 8.20 6.19
C LEU A 101 -5.93 9.41 7.11
N HIS A 102 -5.52 10.54 6.54
CA HIS A 102 -5.25 11.74 7.32
C HIS A 102 -6.53 12.22 8.01
N LEU A 103 -6.52 12.28 9.35
CA LEU A 103 -7.68 12.61 10.19
C LEU A 103 -8.88 11.67 10.00
N GLY A 104 -8.65 10.48 9.45
CA GLY A 104 -9.66 9.45 9.27
C GLY A 104 -9.24 8.15 9.93
N ASP A 105 -9.82 7.07 9.44
CA ASP A 105 -9.53 5.72 9.90
C ASP A 105 -8.15 5.23 9.46
N ASP A 106 -7.74 4.13 10.06
CA ASP A 106 -6.56 3.39 9.67
C ASP A 106 -6.83 1.88 9.76
N SER A 107 -6.10 1.11 8.96
CA SER A 107 -6.39 -0.31 8.81
C SER A 107 -5.13 -1.10 8.56
N GLY A 108 -4.92 -2.14 9.36
CA GLY A 108 -3.98 -3.20 9.04
C GLY A 108 -4.46 -3.96 7.82
N PHE A 109 -3.53 -4.42 6.99
CA PHE A 109 -3.85 -5.22 5.80
C PHE A 109 -2.88 -6.38 5.62
N ARG A 110 -3.39 -7.44 4.95
CA ARG A 110 -2.56 -8.47 4.33
C ARG A 110 -2.91 -8.58 2.86
N ALA A 111 -1.91 -8.84 2.03
CA ALA A 111 -2.08 -9.05 0.61
C ALA A 111 -1.11 -10.11 0.08
N THR A 112 -1.50 -10.81 -0.96
CA THR A 112 -0.67 -11.80 -1.66
C THR A 112 -0.30 -11.30 -3.03
N ARG A 113 0.86 -11.70 -3.52
CA ARG A 113 1.29 -11.37 -4.87
C ARG A 113 0.28 -11.92 -5.90
N SER A 114 -0.08 -11.07 -6.88
CA SER A 114 -0.89 -11.47 -8.04
C SER A 114 -0.08 -12.19 -9.11
#